data_AF-A0A2S1WVB1-F1
#
_entry.id   AF-A0A2S1WVB1-F1
#
_cell.length_a   1.000
_cell.length_b   1.000
_cell.length_c   1.000
_cell.angle_alpha   90.00
_cell.angle_beta   90.00
_cell.angle_gamma   90.00
#
_symmetry.space_group_name_H-M   'P 1'
#
loop_
_entity.id
_entity.type
_entity.pdbx_description
1 polymer ?
#
loop_
_entity_poly.entity_id
_entity_poly.type
_entity_poly.pdbx_seq_one_letter_code
_entity_poly.pdbx_strand_id
1 'polypeptide(L)'
;REGNRLRLNADCNFGQIRVELLDPMLRPYEGFSADDCDPIHNPDRNVIWHTVTWRGRSDVRSLWNKPVMAAFHLYESSIYGF
;
A
#
# COMPACT_ATOMS: atom_id res chain seq x y z
N ARG A 1 -14.99 10.02 -0.41
CA ARG A 1 -14.20 11.03 -1.16
C ARG A 1 -12.90 10.36 -1.54
N GLU A 2 -12.62 10.22 -2.82
CA GLU A 2 -11.39 9.61 -3.32
C GLU A 2 -10.21 10.58 -3.12
N GLY A 3 -8.99 10.06 -2.97
CA GLY A 3 -7.77 10.87 -2.86
C GLY A 3 -7.16 11.06 -1.47
N ASN A 4 -7.75 10.51 -0.39
CA ASN A 4 -7.14 10.50 0.94
C ASN A 4 -6.69 9.11 1.43
N ARG A 5 -6.88 8.06 0.63
CA ARG A 5 -6.46 6.69 0.92
C ARG A 5 -5.83 6.06 -0.31
N LEU A 6 -4.83 5.22 -0.09
CA LEU A 6 -4.33 4.31 -1.11
C LEU A 6 -5.13 3.01 -1.05
N ARG A 7 -5.64 2.55 -2.19
CA ARG A 7 -6.26 1.24 -2.35
C ARG A 7 -5.50 0.42 -3.37
N LEU A 8 -5.31 -0.85 -3.06
CA LEU A 8 -4.62 -1.81 -3.91
C LEU A 8 -5.61 -2.82 -4.44
N ASN A 9 -5.55 -3.07 -5.75
CA ASN A 9 -6.24 -4.18 -6.40
C ASN A 9 -5.29 -5.39 -6.44
N ALA A 10 -5.52 -6.40 -5.60
CA ALA A 10 -4.60 -7.52 -5.45
C ALA A 10 -5.26 -8.78 -4.91
N ASP A 11 -4.70 -9.92 -5.30
CA ASP A 11 -4.89 -11.20 -4.64
C ASP A 11 -3.72 -11.47 -3.70
N CYS A 12 -4.04 -11.65 -2.42
CA CYS A 12 -3.11 -11.93 -1.34
C CYS A 12 -3.64 -13.02 -0.41
N ASN A 13 -4.37 -14.00 -0.96
CA ASN A 13 -5.02 -15.04 -0.18
C ASN A 13 -4.06 -16.06 0.45
N PHE A 14 -2.88 -16.28 -0.15
CA PHE A 14 -1.83 -17.14 0.39
C PHE A 14 -0.62 -16.38 0.95
N GLY A 15 -0.52 -15.10 0.60
CA GLY A 15 0.66 -14.29 0.87
C GLY A 15 0.34 -12.93 1.48
N GLN A 16 1.26 -12.00 1.31
CA GLN A 16 1.08 -10.64 1.81
C GLN A 16 1.73 -9.61 0.90
N ILE A 17 1.19 -8.39 0.93
CA ILE A 17 1.78 -7.23 0.28
C ILE A 17 2.07 -6.17 1.33
N ARG A 18 3.27 -5.56 1.25
CA ARG A 18 3.58 -4.29 1.92
C ARG A 18 3.83 -3.21 0.88
N VAL A 19 3.53 -1.97 1.24
CA VAL A 19 3.68 -0.80 0.36
C VAL A 19 4.47 0.28 1.07
N GLU A 20 5.45 0.85 0.39
CA GLU A 20 6.12 2.07 0.81
C GLU A 20 5.77 3.23 -0.11
N LEU A 21 5.65 4.43 0.46
CA LEU A 21 5.53 5.67 -0.32
C LEU A 21 6.81 6.48 -0.19
N LEU A 22 7.50 6.62 -1.32
CA LEU A 22 8.84 7.17 -1.40
C LEU A 22 8.84 8.57 -2.04
N ASP A 23 9.81 9.38 -1.63
CA ASP A 23 10.19 10.61 -2.28
C ASP A 23 10.93 10.34 -3.63
N PRO A 24 11.24 11.38 -4.42
CA PRO A 24 11.97 11.21 -5.69
C PRO A 24 13.39 10.64 -5.55
N MET A 25 13.94 10.59 -4.34
CA MET A 25 15.25 10.01 -4.03
C MET A 25 15.11 8.57 -3.52
N LEU A 26 13.93 7.96 -3.66
CA LEU A 26 13.60 6.61 -3.20
C LEU A 26 13.73 6.45 -1.67
N ARG A 27 13.49 7.51 -0.91
CA ARG A 27 13.46 7.45 0.56
C ARG A 27 12.01 7.47 1.05
N PRO A 28 11.63 6.62 2.02
CA PRO A 28 10.27 6.66 2.56
C PRO A 28 9.92 8.02 3.13
N TYR A 29 8.71 8.51 2.84
CA TYR A 29 8.12 9.57 3.64
C TYR A 29 7.91 9.07 5.06
N GLU A 30 8.05 9.96 6.05
CA GLU A 30 7.88 9.60 7.47
C GLU A 30 6.52 8.94 7.72
N GLY A 31 6.54 7.74 8.31
CA GLY A 31 5.34 6.95 8.59
C GLY A 31 4.77 6.19 7.39
N PHE A 32 5.47 6.15 6.24
CA PHE A 32 5.06 5.43 5.04
C PHE A 32 6.11 4.41 4.55
N SER A 33 6.95 3.89 5.46
CA SER A 33 7.91 2.81 5.17
C SER A 33 7.23 1.42 5.14
N ALA A 34 7.88 0.37 4.65
CA ALA A 34 7.33 -0.99 4.61
C ALA A 34 7.27 -1.57 6.01
N ASP A 35 8.21 -1.18 6.88
CA ASP A 35 8.21 -1.55 8.29
C ASP A 35 7.00 -0.95 9.02
N ASP A 36 6.58 0.25 8.62
CA ASP A 36 5.36 0.87 9.14
C ASP A 36 4.09 0.33 8.48
N CYS A 37 4.17 -0.20 7.26
CA CYS A 37 3.02 -0.75 6.54
C CYS A 37 2.45 -1.95 7.28
N ASP A 38 1.13 -1.99 7.48
CA ASP A 38 0.49 -3.22 7.94
C ASP A 38 0.42 -4.22 6.77
N PRO A 39 0.76 -5.50 6.95
CA PRO A 39 0.63 -6.50 5.90
C PRO A 39 -0.78 -6.57 5.33
N ILE A 40 -0.89 -6.48 4.01
CA ILE A 40 -2.14 -6.72 3.30
C ILE A 40 -2.24 -8.22 3.03
N HIS A 41 -3.14 -8.89 3.74
CA HIS A 41 -3.47 -10.29 3.57
C HIS A 41 -4.99 -10.48 3.71
N ASN A 42 -5.59 -11.31 2.87
CA ASN A 42 -7.01 -11.64 2.99
C ASN A 42 -7.29 -13.05 2.47
N PRO A 43 -7.73 -14.00 3.31
CA PRO A 43 -7.94 -15.39 2.91
C PRO A 43 -9.06 -15.59 1.88
N ASP A 44 -9.97 -14.62 1.71
CA ASP A 44 -11.00 -14.66 0.66
C ASP A 44 -10.48 -14.06 -0.66
N ARG A 45 -10.16 -14.92 -1.62
CA ARG A 45 -9.69 -14.53 -2.97
C ARG A 45 -10.67 -13.64 -3.76
N ASN A 46 -11.95 -13.56 -3.36
CA ASN A 46 -12.91 -12.67 -4.02
C ASN A 46 -12.81 -11.22 -3.51
N VAL A 47 -12.10 -10.98 -2.40
CA VAL A 47 -11.84 -9.63 -1.87
C VAL A 47 -10.53 -9.13 -2.46
N ILE A 48 -10.63 -8.39 -3.56
CA ILE A 48 -9.46 -7.90 -4.30
C ILE A 48 -9.09 -6.44 -3.99
N TRP A 49 -9.97 -5.68 -3.32
CA TRP A 49 -9.71 -4.28 -3.01
C TRP A 49 -9.35 -4.05 -1.55
N HIS A 50 -8.09 -3.70 -1.31
CA HIS A 50 -7.54 -3.52 0.03
C HIS A 50 -7.20 -2.07 0.30
N THR A 51 -7.48 -1.56 1.50
CA THR A 51 -6.98 -0.24 1.93
C THR A 51 -5.62 -0.44 2.55
N VAL A 52 -4.62 0.30 2.06
CA VAL A 52 -3.28 0.26 2.65
C VAL A 52 -3.28 1.07 3.93
N THR A 53 -2.67 0.53 4.99
CA THR A 53 -2.47 1.23 6.26
C THR A 53 -1.03 1.13 6.70
N TRP A 54 -0.57 2.18 7.40
CA TRP A 54 0.71 2.23 8.07
C TRP A 54 0.46 2.45 9.56
N ARG A 55 0.74 1.44 10.38
CA ARG A 55 0.42 1.40 11.82
C ARG A 55 -1.05 1.80 12.09
N GLY A 56 -1.97 1.23 11.33
CA GLY A 56 -3.41 1.50 11.37
C GLY A 56 -3.87 2.83 10.74
N ARG A 57 -2.96 3.67 10.22
CA ARG A 57 -3.31 4.94 9.56
C ARG A 57 -3.45 4.74 8.05
N SER A 58 -4.55 5.19 7.46
CA SER A 58 -4.79 5.11 6.01
C SER A 58 -4.68 6.46 5.29
N ASP A 59 -4.41 7.54 6.03
CA ASP A 59 -4.53 8.91 5.51
C ASP A 59 -3.27 9.34 4.77
N VAL A 60 -3.38 9.62 3.47
CA VAL A 60 -2.24 10.04 2.62
C VAL A 60 -2.21 11.54 2.33
N ARG A 61 -3.03 12.34 3.01
CA ARG A 61 -3.15 13.78 2.73
C ARG A 61 -1.88 14.58 3.01
N SER A 62 -1.02 14.10 3.91
CA SER A 62 0.31 14.68 4.14
C SER A 62 1.23 14.63 2.92
N LEU A 63 0.86 13.84 1.91
CA LEU A 63 1.60 13.68 0.65
C LEU A 63 0.97 14.47 -0.52
N TRP A 64 -0.12 15.21 -0.30
CA TRP A 64 -0.73 16.03 -1.34
C TRP A 64 0.27 17.02 -1.93
N ASN A 65 0.24 17.16 -3.26
CA ASN A 65 1.15 17.98 -4.06
C ASN A 65 2.64 17.58 -3.95
N LYS A 66 2.95 16.39 -3.43
CA LYS A 66 4.30 15.82 -3.46
C LYS A 66 4.39 14.76 -4.56
N PRO A 67 5.51 14.66 -5.28
CA PRO A 67 5.80 13.47 -6.08
C PRO A 67 5.92 12.26 -5.16
N VAL A 68 5.26 11.16 -5.55
CA VAL A 68 5.22 9.91 -4.77
C VAL A 68 5.55 8.75 -5.70
N MET A 69 6.51 7.92 -5.28
CA MET A 69 6.75 6.61 -5.89
C MET A 69 6.23 5.53 -4.94
N ALA A 70 5.45 4.57 -5.43
CA ALA A 70 4.99 3.44 -4.65
C ALA A 70 5.91 2.24 -4.90
N ALA A 71 6.52 1.71 -3.83
CA ALA A 71 7.26 0.45 -3.86
C ALA A 71 6.40 -0.66 -3.26
N PHE A 72 6.30 -1.80 -3.96
CA PHE A 72 5.48 -2.94 -3.55
C PHE A 72 6.38 -4.13 -3.22
N HIS A 73 6.21 -4.68 -2.02
CA HIS A 73 6.91 -5.87 -1.56
C HIS A 73 5.92 -7.02 -1.52
N LEU A 74 6.07 -7.96 -2.46
CA LEU A 74 5.15 -9.08 -2.66
C LEU A 74 5.78 -10.36 -2.12
N TYR A 75 4.98 -11.14 -1.40
CA TYR A 75 5.29 -12.52 -1.04
C TYR A 75 4.04 -13.36 -1.32
N GLU A 76 4.13 -14.34 -2.23
CA GLU A 76 3.01 -15.22 -2.63
C GLU A 76 1.69 -14.49 -2.92
N SER A 77 1.79 -13.38 -3.66
CA SER A 77 0.68 -12.46 -3.94
C SER A 77 0.78 -11.87 -5.34
N SER A 78 -0.33 -11.37 -5.89
CA SER A 78 -0.38 -10.72 -7.21
C SER A 78 -1.10 -9.37 -7.16
N ILE A 79 -0.57 -8.37 -7.85
CA ILE A 79 -1.24 -7.08 -8.08
C ILE A 79 -1.86 -7.07 -9.47
N TYR A 80 -3.08 -6.56 -9.58
CA TYR A 80 -3.78 -6.41 -10.85
C TYR A 80 -3.70 -4.97 -11.36
N GLY A 81 -3.38 -4.78 -12.64
CA GLY A 81 -3.43 -3.49 -13.35
C GLY A 81 -4.56 -3.47 -14.39
N PHE A 82 -5.09 -2.29 -14.67
CA PHE A 82 -6.08 -2.03 -15.73
C PHE A 82 -5.74 -0.77 -16.50
#